data_AF-A0A3N0AQ76-F1
#
_entry.id   AF-A0A3N0AQ76-F1
#
_cell.length_a   1.000
_cell.length_b   1.000
_cell.length_c   1.000
_cell.angle_alpha   90.00
_cell.angle_beta   90.00
_cell.angle_gamma   90.00
#
_symmetry.space_group_name_H-M   'P 1'
#
loop_
_entity.id
_entity.type
_entity.pdbx_description
1 polymer ?
#
loop_
_entity_poly.entity_id
_entity_poly.type
_entity_poly.pdbx_seq_one_letter_code
_entity_poly.pdbx_strand_id
1 'polypeptide(L)'
;MPKSYRFTFGVPMCEAARSMVANIEHADASYPNTSWGVIERKKSFAMAIADANTLYDLIACLIEVRKGPKKEKTDADEGKNEDAEKKDAKKDAKKGSGIDLNELHALLDGLDEEIAILQGAKNGVKIIGKESEESRLEAAEAEAQRLRDLILIRDEVRV
;
A
#
# COMPACT_ATOMS: atom_id res chain seq x y z
N MET A 1 3.17 15.13 -12.27
CA MET A 1 1.74 14.79 -12.50
C MET A 1 1.00 15.89 -13.27
N PRO A 2 0.43 15.61 -14.46
CA PRO A 2 -0.45 16.52 -15.21
C PRO A 2 -1.67 16.98 -14.39
N LYS A 3 -2.18 18.18 -14.70
CA LYS A 3 -3.33 18.76 -14.00
C LYS A 3 -4.58 17.87 -14.06
N SER A 4 -4.80 17.20 -15.19
CA SER A 4 -5.92 16.27 -15.41
C SER A 4 -5.87 15.03 -14.51
N TYR A 5 -4.69 14.63 -14.04
CA TYR A 5 -4.48 13.40 -13.27
C TYR A 5 -4.41 13.63 -11.76
N ARG A 6 -4.56 14.88 -11.30
CA ARG A 6 -4.43 15.22 -9.87
C ARG A 6 -5.46 14.50 -9.02
N PHE A 7 -6.74 14.52 -9.40
CA PHE A 7 -7.80 13.91 -8.59
C PHE A 7 -7.98 12.42 -8.82
N THR A 8 -7.59 11.92 -9.99
CA THR A 8 -7.72 10.49 -10.33
C THR A 8 -6.56 9.65 -9.82
N PHE A 9 -5.34 10.21 -9.83
CA PHE A 9 -4.12 9.50 -9.44
C PHE A 9 -3.36 10.22 -8.35
N GLY A 10 -3.08 11.52 -8.52
CA GLY A 10 -2.23 12.26 -7.59
C GLY A 10 -2.71 12.25 -6.13
N VAL A 11 -3.99 12.57 -5.90
CA VAL A 11 -4.59 12.61 -4.56
C VAL A 11 -4.65 11.22 -3.93
N PRO A 12 -5.22 10.18 -4.58
CA PRO A 12 -5.21 8.83 -4.03
C PRO A 12 -3.80 8.28 -3.75
N MET A 13 -2.83 8.55 -4.63
CA MET A 13 -1.44 8.11 -4.43
C MET A 13 -0.82 8.77 -3.19
N CYS A 14 -0.99 10.09 -3.02
CA CYS A 14 -0.48 10.79 -1.84
C CYS A 14 -1.19 10.34 -0.56
N GLU A 15 -2.49 10.07 -0.62
CA GLU A 15 -3.26 9.58 0.52
C GLU A 15 -2.80 8.19 0.96
N ALA A 16 -2.68 7.25 0.01
CA ALA A 16 -2.18 5.89 0.27
C ALA A 16 -0.76 5.92 0.85
N ALA A 17 0.14 6.72 0.25
CA ALA A 17 1.51 6.88 0.76
C ALA A 17 1.54 7.43 2.20
N ARG A 18 0.70 8.43 2.52
CA ARG A 18 0.61 9.00 3.87
C ARG A 18 0.02 8.01 4.87
N SER A 19 -1.01 7.27 4.47
CA SER A 19 -1.65 6.23 5.30
C SER A 19 -0.66 5.11 5.62
N MET A 20 0.12 4.67 4.62
CA MET A 20 1.16 3.66 4.79
C MET A 20 2.16 4.06 5.88
N VAL A 21 2.70 5.28 5.81
CA VAL A 21 3.64 5.80 6.81
C VAL A 21 2.99 5.88 8.20
N ALA A 22 1.77 6.39 8.30
CA ALA A 22 1.06 6.46 9.57
C ALA A 22 0.86 5.07 10.21
N ASN A 23 0.54 4.05 9.40
CA ASN A 23 0.40 2.68 9.86
C ASN A 23 1.74 2.07 10.33
N ILE A 24 2.87 2.44 9.71
CA ILE A 24 4.20 2.05 10.18
C ILE A 24 4.50 2.71 11.54
N GLU A 25 4.23 4.01 11.68
CA GLU A 25 4.41 4.73 12.95
C GLU A 25 3.51 4.15 14.07
N HIS A 26 2.28 3.77 13.75
CA HIS A 26 1.38 3.08 14.70
C HIS A 26 1.91 1.71 15.12
N ALA A 27 2.55 0.99 14.20
CA ALA A 27 3.20 -0.28 14.50
C ALA A 27 4.34 -0.10 15.51
N ASP A 28 5.17 0.94 15.33
CA ASP A 28 6.28 1.27 16.22
C ASP A 28 5.82 1.81 17.57
N ALA A 29 4.76 2.63 17.59
CA ALA A 29 4.14 3.15 18.81
C ALA A 29 3.50 2.03 19.67
N SER A 30 3.17 0.89 19.06
CA SER A 30 2.62 -0.29 19.76
C SER A 30 3.69 -1.09 20.54
N TYR A 31 4.78 -0.46 20.97
CA TYR A 31 5.79 -0.99 21.88
C TYR A 31 5.45 -0.56 23.33
N PRO A 32 5.51 -1.43 24.37
CA PRO A 32 6.32 -2.65 24.55
C PRO A 32 5.66 -3.99 24.15
N ASN A 33 6.45 -5.08 24.20
CA ASN A 33 6.09 -6.45 23.79
C ASN A 33 5.04 -7.12 24.71
N THR A 34 3.80 -6.64 24.68
CA THR A 34 2.63 -7.35 25.22
C THR A 34 1.93 -8.15 24.13
N SER A 35 1.12 -9.12 24.52
CA SER A 35 0.26 -9.88 23.61
C SER A 35 -0.64 -8.97 22.76
N TRP A 36 -1.23 -7.94 23.37
CA TRP A 36 -2.01 -6.92 22.66
C TRP A 36 -1.15 -6.07 21.71
N GLY A 37 0.03 -5.62 22.15
CA GLY A 37 0.95 -4.85 21.32
C GLY A 37 1.40 -5.61 20.08
N VAL A 38 1.59 -6.93 20.18
CA VAL A 38 1.88 -7.80 19.03
C VAL A 38 0.71 -7.87 18.05
N ILE A 39 -0.53 -7.96 18.55
CA ILE A 39 -1.73 -7.98 17.70
C ILE A 39 -1.88 -6.65 16.97
N GLU A 40 -1.81 -5.53 17.69
CA GLU A 40 -1.98 -4.20 17.08
C GLU A 40 -0.84 -3.86 16.11
N ARG A 41 0.39 -4.28 16.41
CA ARG A 41 1.52 -4.12 15.48
C ARG A 41 1.33 -4.94 14.20
N LYS A 42 0.85 -6.20 14.31
CA LYS A 42 0.54 -7.03 13.14
C LYS A 42 -0.58 -6.45 12.29
N LYS A 43 -1.61 -5.89 12.94
CA LYS A 43 -2.72 -5.20 12.27
C LYS A 43 -2.23 -3.95 11.55
N SER A 44 -1.42 -3.12 12.21
CA SER A 44 -0.85 -1.90 11.64
C SER A 44 0.04 -2.21 10.43
N PHE A 45 0.93 -3.22 10.51
CA PHE A 45 1.67 -3.66 9.33
C PHE A 45 0.78 -4.24 8.23
N ALA A 46 -0.30 -4.96 8.57
CA ALA A 46 -1.23 -5.45 7.55
C ALA A 46 -1.93 -4.29 6.79
N MET A 47 -2.29 -3.21 7.50
CA MET A 47 -2.84 -2.01 6.88
C MET A 47 -1.81 -1.30 6.00
N ALA A 48 -0.55 -1.16 6.47
CA ALA A 48 0.53 -0.59 5.66
C ALA A 48 0.78 -1.38 4.37
N ILE A 49 0.73 -2.72 4.42
CA ILE A 49 0.83 -3.58 3.23
C ILE A 49 -0.35 -3.33 2.28
N ALA A 50 -1.57 -3.17 2.80
CA ALA A 50 -2.74 -2.87 1.97
C ALA A 50 -2.61 -1.50 1.26
N ASP A 51 -2.09 -0.49 1.97
CA ASP A 51 -1.83 0.83 1.40
C ASP A 51 -0.74 0.77 0.32
N ALA A 52 0.33 -0.01 0.53
CA ALA A 52 1.39 -0.23 -0.44
C ALA A 52 0.87 -0.91 -1.73
N ASN A 53 0.02 -1.93 -1.60
CA ASN A 53 -0.63 -2.57 -2.75
C ASN A 53 -1.56 -1.59 -3.49
N THR A 54 -2.30 -0.75 -2.75
CA THR A 54 -3.14 0.29 -3.35
C THR A 54 -2.30 1.28 -4.16
N LEU A 55 -1.14 1.69 -3.63
CA LEU A 55 -0.22 2.58 -4.34
C LEU A 55 0.37 1.91 -5.60
N TYR A 56 0.70 0.62 -5.51
CA TYR A 56 1.14 -0.18 -6.65
C TYR A 56 0.09 -0.17 -7.77
N ASP A 57 -1.15 -0.52 -7.45
CA ASP A 57 -2.25 -0.58 -8.41
C ASP A 57 -2.53 0.78 -9.07
N LEU A 58 -2.47 1.87 -8.30
CA LEU A 58 -2.64 3.23 -8.82
C LEU A 58 -1.54 3.61 -9.81
N ILE A 59 -0.29 3.25 -9.52
CA ILE A 59 0.85 3.51 -10.41
C ILE A 59 0.76 2.63 -11.66
N ALA A 60 0.45 1.35 -11.51
CA ALA A 60 0.26 0.43 -12.63
C ALA A 60 -0.86 0.92 -13.57
N CYS A 61 -2.00 1.34 -13.02
CA CYS A 61 -3.09 1.92 -13.78
C CYS A 61 -2.68 3.21 -14.51
N LEU A 62 -1.91 4.09 -13.85
CA LEU A 62 -1.38 5.31 -14.48
C LEU A 62 -0.47 4.99 -15.67
N ILE A 63 0.36 3.94 -15.56
CA ILE A 63 1.23 3.48 -16.65
C ILE A 63 0.37 3.02 -17.83
N GLU A 64 -0.66 2.21 -17.61
CA GLU A 64 -1.56 1.74 -18.66
C GLU A 64 -2.29 2.88 -19.36
N VAL A 65 -2.87 3.80 -18.59
CA VAL A 65 -3.56 4.99 -19.13
C VAL A 65 -2.60 5.84 -19.97
N ARG A 66 -1.32 5.92 -19.61
CA ARG A 66 -0.32 6.69 -20.36
C ARG A 66 0.22 5.95 -21.59
N LYS A 67 0.30 4.62 -21.56
CA LYS A 67 0.64 3.80 -22.75
C LYS A 67 -0.47 3.85 -23.81
N GLY A 68 -1.71 4.08 -23.39
CA GLY A 68 -2.87 4.11 -24.28
C GLY A 68 -3.28 2.71 -24.75
N PRO A 69 -4.33 2.59 -25.58
CA PRO A 69 -4.78 1.29 -26.06
C PRO A 69 -3.66 0.59 -26.83
N LYS A 70 -3.37 -0.67 -26.48
CA LYS A 70 -2.49 -1.52 -27.29
C LYS A 70 -3.12 -1.63 -28.67
N LYS A 71 -2.42 -1.18 -29.73
CA LYS A 71 -2.85 -1.47 -31.10
C LYS A 71 -2.85 -2.99 -31.25
N GLU A 72 -4.01 -3.59 -31.51
CA GLU A 72 -4.10 -4.99 -31.88
C GLU A 72 -3.21 -5.20 -33.12
N LYS A 73 -2.26 -6.13 -33.02
CA LYS A 73 -1.54 -6.60 -34.20
C LYS A 73 -2.56 -7.37 -35.03
N THR A 74 -3.07 -6.78 -36.08
CA THR A 74 -3.70 -7.55 -37.16
C THR A 74 -2.63 -8.45 -37.77
N ASP A 75 -2.92 -9.73 -37.95
CA ASP A 75 -2.04 -10.81 -38.42
C ASP A 75 -1.52 -10.65 -39.87
N ALA A 76 -1.38 -9.41 -40.36
CA ALA A 76 -1.05 -9.08 -41.75
C ALA A 76 0.32 -8.39 -41.92
N ASP A 77 1.20 -8.43 -40.93
CA ASP A 77 2.55 -7.85 -41.03
C ASP A 77 3.65 -8.84 -40.60
N GLU A 78 3.55 -10.08 -41.08
CA GLU A 78 4.72 -10.95 -41.19
C GLU A 78 5.57 -10.49 -42.38
N GLY A 79 6.39 -9.46 -42.13
CA GLY A 79 7.51 -9.13 -42.99
C GLY A 79 7.66 -7.65 -43.25
N LYS A 80 8.25 -6.92 -42.28
CA LYS A 80 9.22 -5.85 -42.55
C LYS A 80 9.97 -5.37 -41.30
N ASN A 81 11.28 -5.60 -41.35
CA ASN A 81 12.39 -4.85 -40.74
C ASN A 81 12.33 -4.46 -39.26
N GLU A 82 13.23 -5.09 -38.50
CA GLU A 82 13.68 -4.80 -37.14
C GLU A 82 14.25 -3.38 -36.92
N ASP A 83 14.30 -2.54 -37.96
CA ASP A 83 14.81 -1.15 -37.90
C ASP A 83 13.71 -0.08 -37.74
N ALA A 84 12.43 -0.46 -37.74
CA ALA A 84 11.31 0.48 -37.53
C ALA A 84 11.02 0.77 -36.05
N GLU A 85 11.31 -0.19 -35.15
CA GLU A 85 10.98 -0.08 -33.71
C GLU A 85 11.74 1.05 -33.02
N LYS A 86 12.91 1.45 -33.53
CA LYS A 86 13.69 2.59 -33.04
C LYS A 86 13.19 3.97 -33.52
N LYS A 87 12.35 4.03 -34.55
CA LYS A 87 11.83 5.32 -35.07
C LYS A 87 10.52 5.74 -34.41
N ASP A 88 9.68 4.80 -34.02
CA ASP A 88 8.40 5.11 -33.37
C ASP A 88 8.56 5.43 -31.88
N ALA A 89 9.55 4.82 -31.21
CA ALA A 89 9.93 5.20 -29.84
C ALA A 89 10.42 6.67 -29.72
N LYS A 90 10.84 7.29 -30.83
CA LYS A 90 11.35 8.67 -30.84
C LYS A 90 10.26 9.73 -31.11
N LYS A 91 9.06 9.32 -31.54
CA LYS A 91 8.00 10.24 -31.98
C LYS A 91 6.94 10.54 -30.92
N ASP A 92 6.76 9.64 -29.95
CA ASP A 92 5.79 9.80 -28.85
C ASP A 92 6.40 10.28 -27.53
N ALA A 93 7.63 10.81 -27.59
CA ALA A 93 8.14 11.73 -26.58
C ALA A 93 7.39 13.06 -26.69
N LYS A 94 6.10 13.04 -26.39
CA LYS A 94 5.25 14.22 -26.23
C LYS A 94 5.79 14.99 -25.03
N LYS A 95 6.76 15.86 -25.33
CA LYS A 95 7.33 16.91 -24.49
C LYS A 95 6.17 17.62 -23.78
N GLY A 96 5.94 17.34 -22.50
CA GLY A 96 5.00 18.16 -21.71
C GLY A 96 4.29 17.56 -20.49
N SER A 97 4.32 16.24 -20.21
CA SER A 97 3.54 15.72 -19.05
C SER A 97 4.31 15.64 -17.73
N GLY A 98 5.65 15.75 -17.74
CA GLY A 98 6.49 15.71 -16.54
C GLY A 98 6.36 14.42 -15.73
N ILE A 99 6.03 13.31 -16.37
CA ILE A 99 6.04 11.96 -15.80
C ILE A 99 6.91 11.09 -16.72
N ASP A 100 7.94 10.45 -16.19
CA ASP A 100 8.70 9.43 -16.91
C ASP A 100 8.12 8.04 -16.62
N LEU A 101 7.92 7.21 -17.66
CA LEU A 101 7.46 5.83 -17.48
C LEU A 101 8.52 4.98 -16.80
N ASN A 102 9.80 5.24 -17.07
CA ASN A 102 10.89 4.48 -16.47
C ASN A 102 10.97 4.76 -14.96
N GLU A 103 10.75 6.01 -14.55
CA GLU A 103 10.63 6.37 -13.13
C GLU A 103 9.43 5.68 -12.47
N LEU A 104 8.27 5.62 -13.14
CA LEU A 104 7.11 4.91 -12.60
C LEU A 104 7.34 3.40 -12.46
N HIS A 105 8.03 2.78 -13.42
CA HIS A 105 8.41 1.37 -13.32
C HIS A 105 9.39 1.13 -12.17
N ALA A 106 10.41 1.99 -12.01
CA ALA A 106 11.32 1.91 -10.87
C ALA A 106 10.61 2.11 -9.52
N LEU A 107 9.56 2.93 -9.47
CA LEU A 107 8.73 3.07 -8.27
C LEU A 107 7.92 1.80 -7.96
N LEU A 108 7.44 1.06 -8.97
CA LEU A 108 6.79 -0.23 -8.75
C LEU A 108 7.77 -1.25 -8.17
N ASP A 109 8.98 -1.33 -8.73
CA ASP A 109 10.03 -2.24 -8.23
C ASP A 109 10.37 -1.90 -6.76
N GLY A 110 10.50 -0.62 -6.44
CA GLY A 110 10.71 -0.17 -5.05
C GLY A 110 9.54 -0.50 -4.12
N LEU A 111 8.30 -0.43 -4.61
CA LEU A 111 7.14 -0.83 -3.82
C LEU A 111 7.09 -2.34 -3.56
N ASP A 112 7.50 -3.17 -4.52
CA ASP A 112 7.62 -4.62 -4.30
C ASP A 112 8.65 -4.94 -3.21
N GLU A 113 9.79 -4.23 -3.20
CA GLU A 113 10.79 -4.34 -2.14
C GLU A 113 10.23 -3.92 -0.77
N GLU A 114 9.53 -2.79 -0.70
CA GLU A 114 8.91 -2.30 0.53
C GLU A 114 7.81 -3.24 1.05
N ILE A 115 6.97 -3.78 0.16
CA ILE A 115 5.96 -4.79 0.51
C ILE A 115 6.64 -6.02 1.11
N ALA A 116 7.75 -6.49 0.53
CA ALA A 116 8.50 -7.62 1.06
C ALA A 116 9.08 -7.32 2.45
N ILE A 117 9.62 -6.11 2.67
CA ILE A 117 10.12 -5.67 3.98
C ILE A 117 8.98 -5.64 5.01
N LEU A 118 7.83 -5.05 4.67
CA LEU A 118 6.69 -4.96 5.57
C LEU A 118 6.10 -6.34 5.91
N GLN A 119 6.05 -7.26 4.93
CA GLN A 119 5.67 -8.64 5.17
C GLN A 119 6.66 -9.35 6.11
N GLY A 120 7.96 -9.14 5.91
CA GLY A 120 9.02 -9.63 6.79
C GLY A 120 8.86 -9.11 8.22
N ALA A 121 8.66 -7.80 8.38
CA ALA A 121 8.43 -7.15 9.66
C ALA A 121 7.19 -7.72 10.37
N LYS A 122 6.05 -7.80 9.68
CA LYS A 122 4.79 -8.38 10.18
C LYS A 122 4.98 -9.82 10.68
N ASN A 123 5.67 -10.65 9.90
CA ASN A 123 5.93 -12.05 10.24
C ASN A 123 6.95 -12.19 11.40
N GLY A 124 7.85 -11.23 11.51
CA GLY A 124 8.83 -11.11 12.60
C GLY A 124 8.22 -10.67 13.93
N VAL A 125 7.06 -10.03 13.95
CA VAL A 125 6.40 -9.60 15.19
C VAL A 125 6.01 -10.81 16.05
N LYS A 126 6.73 -10.97 17.15
CA LYS A 126 6.54 -12.02 18.16
C LYS A 126 6.82 -11.43 19.54
N ILE A 127 6.21 -12.02 20.57
CA ILE A 127 6.56 -11.71 21.95
C ILE A 127 7.97 -12.24 22.19
N ILE A 128 8.92 -11.35 22.52
CA ILE A 128 10.28 -11.73 22.90
C ILE A 128 10.33 -11.74 24.43
N GLY A 129 10.45 -12.93 25.01
CA GLY A 129 10.46 -13.15 26.47
C GLY A 129 9.25 -13.93 26.99
N LYS A 130 9.25 -14.28 28.28
CA LYS A 130 8.07 -14.82 28.97
C LYS A 130 7.19 -13.65 29.41
N GLU A 131 6.11 -13.38 28.70
CA GLU A 131 5.00 -12.60 29.26
C GLU A 131 4.40 -13.45 30.39
N SER A 132 4.24 -12.90 31.59
CA SER A 132 3.58 -13.64 32.67
C SER A 132 2.12 -13.88 32.30
N GLU A 133 1.58 -15.03 32.71
CA GLU A 133 0.16 -15.35 32.47
C GLU A 133 -0.77 -14.29 33.09
N GLU A 134 -0.35 -13.71 34.21
CA GLU A 134 -1.04 -12.60 34.88
C GLU A 134 -1.12 -11.33 34.02
N SER A 135 -0.03 -10.94 33.34
CA SER A 135 -0.02 -9.75 32.47
C SER A 135 -0.92 -9.95 31.24
N ARG A 136 -1.00 -11.19 30.73
CA ARG A 136 -1.93 -11.55 29.64
C ARG A 136 -3.38 -11.50 30.09
N LEU A 137 -3.66 -11.97 31.30
CA LEU A 137 -4.99 -11.94 31.89
C LEU A 137 -5.46 -10.50 32.11
N GLU A 138 -4.62 -9.64 32.69
CA GLU A 138 -4.93 -8.23 32.94
C GLU A 138 -5.23 -7.46 31.64
N ALA A 139 -4.43 -7.69 30.58
CA ALA A 139 -4.69 -7.09 29.27
C ALA A 139 -6.03 -7.56 28.66
N ALA A 140 -6.36 -8.84 28.80
CA ALA A 140 -7.63 -9.39 28.34
C ALA A 140 -8.82 -8.86 29.14
N GLU A 141 -8.67 -8.69 30.45
CA GLU A 141 -9.69 -8.10 31.32
C GLU A 141 -9.94 -6.63 31.02
N ALA A 142 -8.89 -5.85 30.74
CA ALA A 142 -9.01 -4.45 30.34
C ALA A 142 -9.79 -4.31 29.02
N GLU A 143 -9.52 -5.17 28.04
CA GLU A 143 -10.26 -5.17 26.77
C GLU A 143 -11.71 -5.66 26.95
N ALA A 144 -11.93 -6.69 27.78
CA ALA A 144 -13.28 -7.12 28.15
C ALA A 144 -14.06 -6.00 28.84
N GLN A 145 -13.41 -5.18 29.66
CA GLN A 145 -14.03 -4.04 30.32
C GLN A 145 -14.40 -2.94 29.32
N ARG A 146 -13.52 -2.60 28.36
CA ARG A 146 -13.87 -1.67 27.27
C ARG A 146 -15.11 -2.12 26.49
N LEU A 147 -15.20 -3.43 26.20
CA LEU A 147 -16.36 -3.99 25.50
C LEU A 147 -17.63 -3.89 26.35
N ARG A 148 -17.54 -4.11 27.66
CA ARG A 148 -18.67 -3.89 28.58
C ARG A 148 -19.12 -2.44 28.58
N ASP A 149 -18.19 -1.49 28.63
CA ASP A 149 -18.50 -0.07 28.61
C ASP A 149 -19.19 0.34 27.29
N LEU A 150 -18.73 -0.18 26.14
CA LEU A 150 -19.37 0.05 24.84
C LEU A 150 -20.79 -0.52 24.77
N ILE A 151 -21.04 -1.69 25.37
CA ILE A 151 -22.39 -2.28 25.45
C ILE A 151 -23.30 -1.38 26.28
N LEU A 152 -22.82 -0.87 27.42
CA LEU A 152 -23.55 0.05 28.28
C LEU A 152 -23.94 1.33 27.54
N ILE A 153 -23.00 1.95 26.83
CA ILE A 153 -23.27 3.15 26.01
C ILE A 153 -24.31 2.86 24.92
N ARG A 154 -24.22 1.72 24.24
CA ARG A 154 -25.18 1.33 23.20
C ARG A 154 -26.59 1.17 23.75
N ASP A 155 -26.71 0.61 24.95
CA ASP A 155 -28.00 0.33 25.57
C ASP A 155 -28.61 1.61 26.18
N GLU A 156 -27.82 2.60 26.58
CA GLU A 156 -28.27 3.96 26.95
C GLU A 156 -28.82 4.79 25.77
N VAL A 157 -28.29 4.58 24.55
CA VAL A 157 -28.74 5.28 23.33
C VAL A 157 -30.05 4.69 22.75
N ARG A 158 -30.49 3.51 23.20
CA ARG A 158 -31.72 2.83 22.74
C ARG A 158 -32.99 3.16 23.54
N VAL A 159 -32.98 4.22 24.35
CA VAL A 159 -34.18 4.70 25.10
C VAL A 159 -34.85 5.85 24.38
#